data_AF-A0A6V2E453-F1
#
_entry.id   AF-A0A6V2E453-F1
#
_cell.length_a   1.000
_cell.length_b   1.000
_cell.length_c   1.000
_cell.angle_alpha   90.00
_cell.angle_beta   90.00
_cell.angle_gamma   90.00
#
_symmetry.space_group_name_H-M   'P 1'
#
loop_
_entity.id
_entity.type
_entity.pdbx_description
1 polymer ?
#
loop_
_entity_poly.entity_id
_entity_poly.type
_entity_poly.pdbx_seq_one_letter_code
_entity_poly.pdbx_strand_id
1 'polypeptide(L)'
;MIYIINQLYEKTLTISSFKSIKGSSDIDLSADAGTTYSLTPTTTVTIIDPFDCYLDALRSCFDFDALRTFCQRDDFSILFDGMHGAGGPFARRVLIEELGLPESSLLRCDPRPDFGGCHPDPNLTYAASLVKKMGLNPDGSADESVDATSLPTLGAANDGDGDRNLIAGAGFFVTPSDSLALICDNWESIPHFAKEGGPRGVARSMPSSAALDVVAEARGIPCFSTPTGWKFFGNLMSSKEMFGKTDYTPFLCGEESFGTGSDHIREKDGLWAVLSWMSILMKANEDTPAGEPLVGVKDIVTKHWAKYGRHFYCRYDYEAVDSDAANQVMELVRNEFVNGDVTSVLDDDSGIKLTSASEFAYTDPVDGSQTSNQGLILNFEYPNGDPSRVVFRLSGTGSAGATIRMYLERFERDESKHGESAPQALKSLAERALSLVKMEEMTGREGPTVIT
;
A
#
# COMPACT_ATOMS: atom_id res chain seq x y z
N MET A 1 16.49 -1.83 -11.95
CA MET A 1 15.97 -3.17 -11.57
C MET A 1 15.53 -4.00 -12.78
N ILE A 2 14.81 -3.44 -13.76
CA ILE A 2 14.35 -4.15 -14.99
C ILE A 2 15.51 -4.82 -15.75
N TYR A 3 16.62 -4.10 -15.95
CA TYR A 3 17.81 -4.63 -16.60
C TYR A 3 18.42 -5.86 -15.90
N ILE A 4 18.34 -5.90 -14.56
CA ILE A 4 18.87 -7.01 -13.76
C ILE A 4 17.93 -8.22 -13.87
N ILE A 5 16.61 -7.99 -13.78
CA ILE A 5 15.61 -9.06 -13.90
C ILE A 5 15.69 -9.75 -15.27
N ASN A 6 15.80 -8.97 -16.35
CA ASN A 6 15.92 -9.56 -17.69
C ASN A 6 17.21 -10.38 -17.84
N GLN A 7 18.34 -9.91 -17.30
CA GLN A 7 19.57 -10.70 -17.32
C GLN A 7 19.47 -11.96 -16.46
N LEU A 8 18.84 -11.90 -15.29
CA LEU A 8 18.58 -13.07 -14.46
C LEU A 8 17.72 -14.08 -15.23
N TYR A 9 16.62 -13.64 -15.83
CA TYR A 9 15.76 -14.47 -16.67
C TYR A 9 16.55 -15.14 -17.80
N GLU A 10 17.28 -14.38 -18.61
CA GLU A 10 18.13 -14.93 -19.67
C GLU A 10 19.15 -15.94 -19.14
N LYS A 11 19.74 -15.69 -17.96
CA LYS A 11 20.65 -16.65 -17.32
C LYS A 11 19.92 -17.93 -16.90
N THR A 12 18.71 -17.85 -16.35
CA THR A 12 17.92 -19.04 -15.97
C THR A 12 17.62 -19.94 -17.17
N LEU A 13 17.38 -19.38 -18.36
CA LEU A 13 17.15 -20.13 -19.59
C LEU A 13 18.38 -20.93 -20.05
N THR A 14 19.58 -20.53 -19.62
CA THR A 14 20.84 -21.22 -19.96
C THR A 14 21.21 -22.35 -19.01
N ILE A 15 20.47 -22.54 -17.91
CA ILE A 15 20.76 -23.58 -16.92
C ILE A 15 20.38 -24.95 -17.52
N SER A 16 21.38 -25.75 -17.88
CA SER A 16 21.20 -27.10 -18.46
C SER A 16 21.38 -28.23 -17.45
N SER A 17 21.92 -27.94 -16.26
CA SER A 17 22.12 -28.91 -15.19
C SER A 17 22.26 -28.21 -13.84
N PHE A 18 21.92 -28.92 -12.76
CA PHE A 18 22.22 -28.53 -11.38
C PHE A 18 23.15 -29.56 -10.75
N LYS A 19 24.06 -29.12 -9.88
CA LYS A 19 24.96 -30.01 -9.13
C LYS A 19 24.29 -30.39 -7.81
N SER A 20 24.44 -31.65 -7.42
CA SER A 20 23.97 -32.15 -6.12
C SER A 20 25.10 -32.90 -5.41
N ILE A 21 25.08 -32.86 -4.08
CA ILE A 21 26.02 -33.61 -3.23
C ILE A 21 25.25 -34.84 -2.71
N LYS A 22 25.74 -36.04 -3.02
CA LYS A 22 25.17 -37.29 -2.50
C LYS A 22 25.84 -37.67 -1.18
N GLY A 23 25.06 -38.19 -0.24
CA GLY A 23 25.57 -38.71 1.03
C GLY A 23 26.01 -37.64 2.03
N SER A 24 25.67 -36.37 1.80
CA SER A 24 25.76 -35.34 2.84
C SER A 24 24.71 -35.61 3.92
N SER A 25 25.06 -35.33 5.18
CA SER A 25 24.04 -35.16 6.22
C SER A 25 23.14 -33.97 5.88
N ASP A 26 21.88 -34.07 6.29
CA ASP A 26 20.96 -32.93 6.23
C ASP A 26 21.44 -31.82 7.16
N ILE A 27 21.14 -30.58 6.78
CA ILE A 27 21.46 -29.39 7.55
C ILE A 27 20.33 -29.19 8.54
N ASP A 28 20.67 -29.09 9.83
CA ASP A 28 19.71 -28.72 10.85
C ASP A 28 19.45 -27.21 10.77
N LEU A 29 18.31 -26.85 10.15
CA LEU A 29 17.88 -25.46 9.99
C LEU A 29 17.42 -24.84 11.32
N SER A 30 17.30 -25.62 12.40
CA SER A 30 16.95 -25.14 13.74
C SER A 30 18.16 -24.88 14.65
N ALA A 31 19.38 -25.11 14.14
CA ALA A 31 20.60 -24.81 14.89
C ALA A 31 20.77 -23.31 15.13
N ASP A 32 21.54 -22.96 16.17
CA ASP A 32 21.79 -21.57 16.53
C ASP A 32 22.44 -20.78 15.38
N ALA A 33 22.06 -19.52 15.24
CA ALA A 33 22.69 -18.59 14.31
C ALA A 33 24.22 -18.56 14.51
N GLY A 34 24.96 -18.56 13.40
CA GLY A 34 26.42 -18.70 13.38
C GLY A 34 26.92 -20.14 13.25
N THR A 35 26.06 -21.15 13.40
CA THR A 35 26.43 -22.55 13.17
C THR A 35 26.83 -22.76 11.71
N THR A 36 28.05 -23.25 11.47
CA THR A 36 28.58 -23.54 10.13
C THR A 36 28.75 -25.04 9.89
N TYR A 37 28.14 -25.54 8.83
CA TYR A 37 28.28 -26.90 8.33
C TYR A 37 29.25 -26.93 7.14
N SER A 38 30.26 -27.79 7.18
CA SER A 38 31.13 -28.03 6.02
C SER A 38 30.54 -29.15 5.16
N LEU A 39 30.01 -28.82 3.99
CA LEU A 39 29.44 -29.79 3.04
C LEU A 39 30.54 -30.43 2.17
N THR A 40 31.56 -29.64 1.83
CA THR A 40 32.79 -30.09 1.15
C THR A 40 33.99 -29.31 1.72
N PRO A 41 35.24 -29.63 1.33
CA PRO A 41 36.40 -28.81 1.72
C PRO A 41 36.35 -27.34 1.26
N THR A 42 35.47 -27.01 0.29
CA THR A 42 35.35 -25.66 -0.30
C THR A 42 33.93 -25.10 -0.20
N THR A 43 33.00 -25.81 0.43
CA THR A 43 31.58 -25.41 0.48
C THR A 43 31.08 -25.54 1.89
N THR A 44 30.60 -24.43 2.43
CA THR A 44 30.04 -24.31 3.77
C THR A 44 28.63 -23.74 3.71
N VAL A 45 27.82 -24.07 4.70
CA VAL A 45 26.52 -23.45 4.94
C VAL A 45 26.52 -22.90 6.35
N THR A 46 26.13 -21.64 6.52
CA THR A 46 26.04 -20.99 7.84
C THR A 46 24.60 -20.62 8.09
N ILE A 47 24.08 -21.00 9.25
CA ILE A 47 22.77 -20.56 9.73
C ILE A 47 22.89 -19.11 10.18
N ILE A 48 21.97 -18.24 9.77
CA ILE A 48 21.96 -16.81 10.11
C ILE A 48 20.71 -16.50 10.93
N ASP A 49 20.80 -15.50 11.82
CA ASP A 49 19.60 -14.87 12.38
C ASP A 49 18.94 -14.06 11.24
N PRO A 50 17.70 -14.37 10.83
CA PRO A 50 17.04 -13.67 9.73
C PRO A 50 16.60 -12.25 10.11
N PHE A 51 16.63 -11.88 11.40
CA PHE A 51 16.10 -10.63 11.93
C PHE A 51 17.15 -9.53 12.08
N ASP A 52 18.42 -9.88 12.37
CA ASP A 52 19.45 -8.89 12.75
C ASP A 52 19.70 -7.83 11.67
N CYS A 53 19.96 -8.26 10.43
CA CYS A 53 20.19 -7.34 9.31
C CYS A 53 18.98 -6.44 9.02
N TYR A 54 17.77 -6.99 9.22
CA TYR A 54 16.54 -6.26 9.03
C TYR A 54 16.33 -5.21 10.13
N LEU A 55 16.60 -5.59 11.38
CA LEU A 55 16.54 -4.69 12.52
C LEU A 55 17.55 -3.54 12.39
N ASP A 56 18.76 -3.82 11.90
CA ASP A 56 19.76 -2.79 11.60
C ASP A 56 19.27 -1.81 10.52
N ALA A 57 18.60 -2.31 9.47
CA ALA A 57 17.97 -1.46 8.46
C ALA A 57 16.89 -0.55 9.06
N LEU A 58 16.03 -1.08 9.94
CA LEU A 58 15.01 -0.29 10.63
C LEU A 58 15.61 0.73 11.60
N ARG A 59 16.63 0.37 12.38
CA ARG A 59 17.36 1.28 13.28
C ARG A 59 18.06 2.40 12.53
N SER A 60 18.43 2.20 11.27
CA SER A 60 18.96 3.28 10.43
C SER A 60 17.89 4.29 10.00
N CYS A 61 16.61 3.91 10.10
CA CYS A 61 15.47 4.72 9.68
C CYS A 61 14.74 5.43 10.83
N PHE A 62 14.68 4.80 12.01
CA PHE A 62 13.86 5.24 13.14
C PHE A 62 14.65 5.39 14.44
N ASP A 63 14.14 6.22 15.35
CA ASP A 63 14.67 6.37 16.70
C ASP A 63 14.00 5.35 17.63
N PHE A 64 14.63 4.19 17.79
CA PHE A 64 14.09 3.09 18.59
C PHE A 64 14.03 3.43 20.09
N ASP A 65 14.89 4.32 20.59
CA ASP A 65 14.87 4.71 22.01
C ASP A 65 13.69 5.66 22.29
N ALA A 66 13.44 6.61 21.39
CA ALA A 66 12.26 7.46 21.45
C ALA A 66 10.96 6.65 21.29
N LEU A 67 10.91 5.73 20.32
CA LEU A 67 9.77 4.84 20.12
C LEU A 67 9.53 3.96 21.34
N ARG A 68 10.58 3.36 21.92
CA ARG A 68 10.45 2.58 23.16
C ARG A 68 9.85 3.42 24.28
N THR A 69 10.30 4.66 24.44
CA THR A 69 9.77 5.59 25.45
C THR A 69 8.30 5.89 25.21
N PHE A 70 7.91 6.17 23.96
CA PHE A 70 6.52 6.40 23.58
C PHE A 70 5.63 5.17 23.84
N CYS A 71 6.13 3.97 23.56
CA CYS A 71 5.43 2.71 23.82
C CYS A 71 5.16 2.43 25.31
N GLN A 72 5.86 3.11 26.24
CA GLN A 72 5.62 2.97 27.69
C GLN A 72 4.48 3.85 28.21
N ARG A 73 3.83 4.65 27.35
CA ARG A 73 2.66 5.42 27.77
C ARG A 73 1.47 4.48 28.03
N ASP A 74 0.79 4.67 29.15
CA ASP A 74 -0.38 3.87 29.55
C ASP A 74 -1.59 4.02 28.59
N ASP A 75 -1.63 5.12 27.83
CA ASP A 75 -2.69 5.45 26.88
C ASP A 75 -2.35 5.10 25.41
N PHE A 76 -1.17 4.51 25.17
CA PHE A 76 -0.79 4.00 23.86
C PHE A 76 -0.89 2.47 23.84
N SER A 77 -1.56 1.95 22.82
CA SER A 77 -1.56 0.52 22.54
C SER A 77 -1.61 0.25 21.04
N ILE A 78 -0.94 -0.83 20.64
CA ILE A 78 -0.96 -1.34 19.27
C ILE A 78 -1.49 -2.77 19.24
N LEU A 79 -2.25 -3.09 18.20
CA LEU A 79 -2.61 -4.45 17.83
C LEU A 79 -2.11 -4.73 16.40
N PHE A 80 -1.12 -5.60 16.30
CA PHE A 80 -0.50 -6.02 15.05
C PHE A 80 -0.93 -7.44 14.69
N ASP A 81 -1.48 -7.62 13.49
CA ASP A 81 -1.94 -8.90 12.96
C ASP A 81 -0.98 -9.45 11.90
N GLY A 82 -0.24 -10.50 12.25
CA GLY A 82 0.69 -11.16 11.34
C GLY A 82 0.03 -12.08 10.32
N MET A 83 -1.29 -12.30 10.40
CA MET A 83 -2.07 -13.17 9.50
C MET A 83 -1.46 -14.57 9.27
N HIS A 84 -0.75 -15.11 10.27
CA HIS A 84 0.04 -16.35 10.20
C HIS A 84 1.11 -16.37 9.09
N GLY A 85 1.51 -15.20 8.60
CA GLY A 85 2.54 -14.99 7.59
C GLY A 85 3.96 -14.89 8.16
N ALA A 86 4.93 -14.72 7.26
CA ALA A 86 6.34 -14.66 7.58
C ALA A 86 6.73 -13.39 8.40
N GLY A 87 5.94 -12.32 8.30
CA GLY A 87 6.17 -11.08 9.05
C GLY A 87 5.94 -11.18 10.56
N GLY A 88 5.22 -12.21 11.05
CA GLY A 88 4.88 -12.37 12.47
C GLY A 88 6.09 -12.38 13.42
N PRO A 89 7.10 -13.24 13.19
CA PRO A 89 8.33 -13.24 13.98
C PRO A 89 9.14 -11.94 13.91
N PHE A 90 9.13 -11.23 12.77
CA PHE A 90 9.78 -9.92 12.63
C PHE A 90 9.09 -8.87 13.50
N ALA A 91 7.75 -8.84 13.47
CA ALA A 91 6.97 -7.95 14.34
C ALA A 91 7.17 -8.27 15.81
N ARG A 92 7.32 -9.55 16.18
CA ARG A 92 7.68 -9.94 17.56
C ARG A 92 9.03 -9.37 17.98
N ARG A 93 10.09 -9.59 17.18
CA ARG A 93 11.43 -9.05 17.46
C ARG A 93 11.39 -7.53 17.62
N VAL A 94 10.69 -6.82 16.75
CA VAL A 94 10.63 -5.35 16.79
C VAL A 94 9.71 -4.83 17.90
N LEU A 95 8.43 -5.20 17.89
CA LEU A 95 7.43 -4.59 18.78
C LEU A 95 7.60 -5.03 20.23
N ILE A 96 7.91 -6.31 20.47
CA ILE A 96 7.97 -6.88 21.82
C ILE A 96 9.39 -6.79 22.37
N GLU A 97 10.36 -7.40 21.68
CA GLU A 97 11.73 -7.53 22.23
C GLU A 97 12.48 -6.20 22.22
N GLU A 98 12.34 -5.40 21.15
CA GLU A 98 13.08 -4.14 20.99
C GLU A 98 12.35 -2.92 21.56
N LEU A 99 11.03 -2.81 21.33
CA LEU A 99 10.21 -1.67 21.77
C LEU A 99 9.47 -1.89 23.09
N GLY A 100 9.48 -3.12 23.63
CA GLY A 100 8.95 -3.41 24.96
C GLY A 100 7.42 -3.40 25.07
N LEU A 101 6.69 -3.58 23.97
CA LEU A 101 5.24 -3.75 24.00
C LEU A 101 4.85 -5.12 24.57
N PRO A 102 3.65 -5.28 25.14
CA PRO A 102 3.21 -6.56 25.69
C PRO A 102 2.86 -7.57 24.58
N GLU A 103 2.97 -8.88 24.88
CA GLU A 103 2.58 -9.97 23.97
C GLU A 103 1.14 -9.84 23.42
N SER A 104 0.25 -9.20 24.18
CA SER A 104 -1.13 -8.92 23.77
C SER A 104 -1.23 -7.97 22.56
N SER A 105 -0.14 -7.29 22.20
CA SER A 105 -0.04 -6.49 20.98
C SER A 105 0.07 -7.32 19.70
N LEU A 106 0.30 -8.63 19.79
CA LEU A 106 0.39 -9.51 18.64
C LEU A 106 -0.87 -10.36 18.46
N LEU A 107 -1.32 -10.46 17.21
CA LEU A 107 -2.41 -11.30 16.75
C LEU A 107 -1.91 -12.17 15.60
N ARG A 108 -2.08 -13.49 15.68
CA ARG A 108 -1.72 -14.44 14.60
C ARG A 108 -0.28 -14.29 14.09
N CYS A 109 0.68 -13.99 14.97
CA CYS A 109 2.10 -13.84 14.62
C CYS A 109 2.88 -15.17 14.67
N ASP A 110 2.18 -16.31 14.68
CA ASP A 110 2.72 -17.65 14.53
C ASP A 110 2.61 -18.09 13.05
N PRO A 111 3.73 -18.21 12.31
CA PRO A 111 3.69 -18.61 10.90
C PRO A 111 3.11 -20.00 10.70
N ARG A 112 2.23 -20.17 9.71
CA ARG A 112 1.62 -21.46 9.37
C ARG A 112 1.68 -21.71 7.86
N PRO A 113 1.97 -22.94 7.39
CA PRO A 113 2.02 -23.26 5.95
C PRO A 113 0.71 -22.99 5.19
N ASP A 114 -0.42 -23.03 5.89
CA ASP A 114 -1.76 -22.78 5.37
C ASP A 114 -2.33 -21.42 5.80
N PHE A 115 -1.51 -20.57 6.43
CA PHE A 115 -1.90 -19.28 7.02
C PHE A 115 -3.10 -19.38 7.97
N GLY A 116 -3.26 -20.54 8.64
CA GLY A 116 -4.43 -20.79 9.51
C GLY A 116 -5.76 -20.87 8.74
N GLY A 117 -5.72 -21.25 7.46
CA GLY A 117 -6.87 -21.30 6.56
C GLY A 117 -7.37 -19.93 6.10
N CYS A 118 -6.62 -18.85 6.37
CA CYS A 118 -6.95 -17.50 5.96
C CYS A 118 -6.24 -17.12 4.66
N HIS A 119 -6.77 -16.15 3.93
CA HIS A 119 -6.04 -15.50 2.85
C HIS A 119 -5.14 -14.40 3.45
N PRO A 120 -3.80 -14.49 3.35
CA PRO A 120 -2.88 -13.56 4.00
C PRO A 120 -2.73 -12.27 3.17
N ASP A 121 -3.83 -11.54 3.01
CA ASP A 121 -3.89 -10.26 2.29
C ASP A 121 -4.57 -9.21 3.19
N PRO A 122 -3.88 -8.12 3.58
CA PRO A 122 -4.32 -7.23 4.64
C PRO A 122 -5.34 -6.22 4.10
N ASN A 123 -6.55 -6.67 3.80
CA ASN A 123 -7.67 -5.83 3.39
C ASN A 123 -8.88 -6.00 4.35
N LEU A 124 -9.90 -5.16 4.19
CA LEU A 124 -11.06 -5.15 5.10
C LEU A 124 -11.83 -6.49 5.15
N THR A 125 -11.77 -7.28 4.07
CA THR A 125 -12.42 -8.59 3.98
C THR A 125 -11.62 -9.68 4.70
N TYR A 126 -10.32 -9.80 4.41
CA TYR A 126 -9.49 -10.91 4.90
C TYR A 126 -8.85 -10.63 6.27
N ALA A 127 -8.58 -9.37 6.59
CA ALA A 127 -8.15 -8.94 7.92
C ALA A 127 -9.35 -8.67 8.87
N ALA A 128 -10.51 -9.29 8.63
CA ALA A 128 -11.75 -9.07 9.38
C ALA A 128 -11.60 -9.17 10.91
N SER A 129 -10.67 -10.02 11.40
CA SER A 129 -10.38 -10.13 12.84
C SER A 129 -9.79 -8.84 13.41
N LEU A 130 -8.83 -8.22 12.71
CA LEU A 130 -8.27 -6.92 13.08
C LEU A 130 -9.33 -5.83 12.92
N VAL A 131 -10.01 -5.76 11.77
CA VAL A 131 -11.07 -4.78 11.47
C VAL A 131 -12.09 -4.72 12.60
N LYS A 132 -12.62 -5.87 13.02
CA LYS A 132 -13.56 -5.95 14.14
C LYS A 132 -12.94 -5.49 15.47
N LYS A 133 -11.70 -5.87 15.76
CA LYS A 133 -10.99 -5.45 16.98
C LYS A 133 -10.65 -3.96 17.00
N MET A 134 -10.62 -3.32 15.84
CA MET A 134 -10.49 -1.87 15.68
C MET A 134 -11.84 -1.16 15.61
N GLY A 135 -12.97 -1.84 15.87
CA GLY A 135 -14.30 -1.23 15.89
C GLY A 135 -14.77 -0.77 14.51
N LEU A 136 -14.43 -1.53 13.48
CA LEU A 136 -14.79 -1.24 12.08
C LEU A 136 -15.76 -2.28 11.51
N ASN A 137 -16.62 -1.82 10.63
CA ASN A 137 -17.44 -2.65 9.75
C ASN A 137 -16.64 -3.10 8.51
N PRO A 138 -17.11 -4.11 7.76
CA PRO A 138 -16.43 -4.58 6.54
C PRO A 138 -16.27 -3.52 5.44
N ASP A 139 -17.05 -2.45 5.47
CA ASP A 139 -16.95 -1.31 4.54
C ASP A 139 -16.00 -0.20 5.03
N GLY A 140 -15.30 -0.42 6.15
CA GLY A 140 -14.35 0.52 6.74
C GLY A 140 -15.00 1.65 7.55
N SER A 141 -16.33 1.67 7.69
CA SER A 141 -17.02 2.59 8.59
C SER A 141 -16.86 2.16 10.05
N ALA A 142 -16.99 3.12 10.97
CA ALA A 142 -16.98 2.84 12.40
C ALA A 142 -18.21 2.02 12.82
N ASP A 143 -18.01 1.03 13.70
CA ASP A 143 -19.10 0.39 14.43
C ASP A 143 -19.49 1.28 15.62
N GLU A 144 -20.58 2.04 15.46
CA GLU A 144 -21.08 2.97 16.48
C GLU A 144 -21.49 2.29 17.80
N SER A 145 -21.62 0.96 17.82
CA SER A 145 -21.91 0.20 19.05
C SER A 145 -20.68 -0.02 19.93
N VAL A 146 -19.49 0.31 19.44
CA VAL A 146 -18.22 0.08 20.10
C VAL A 146 -17.65 1.40 20.61
N ASP A 147 -17.30 1.45 21.89
CA ASP A 147 -16.62 2.60 22.48
C ASP A 147 -15.17 2.67 22.00
N ALA A 148 -14.88 3.65 21.14
CA ALA A 148 -13.57 3.87 20.55
C ALA A 148 -12.45 4.08 21.60
N THR A 149 -12.77 4.58 22.79
CA THR A 149 -11.78 4.80 23.86
C THR A 149 -11.27 3.50 24.48
N SER A 150 -11.98 2.39 24.25
CA SER A 150 -11.59 1.05 24.72
C SER A 150 -10.76 0.25 23.71
N LEU A 151 -10.52 0.81 22.52
CA LEU A 151 -9.86 0.14 21.41
C LEU A 151 -8.36 0.43 21.37
N PRO A 152 -7.56 -0.42 20.70
CA PRO A 152 -6.16 -0.11 20.44
C PRO A 152 -6.00 1.23 19.74
N THR A 153 -4.99 2.00 20.12
CA THR A 153 -4.67 3.29 19.50
C THR A 153 -4.30 3.13 18.02
N LEU A 154 -3.53 2.09 17.71
CA LEU A 154 -3.07 1.73 16.38
C LEU A 154 -3.35 0.25 16.09
N GLY A 155 -4.00 -0.02 14.96
CA GLY A 155 -4.16 -1.35 14.40
C GLY A 155 -3.32 -1.48 13.15
N ALA A 156 -2.64 -2.61 12.97
CA ALA A 156 -1.90 -2.91 11.76
C ALA A 156 -1.99 -4.38 11.37
N ALA A 157 -1.93 -4.69 10.08
CA ALA A 157 -1.80 -6.06 9.59
C ALA A 157 -0.74 -6.14 8.49
N ASN A 158 -0.04 -7.27 8.40
CA ASN A 158 0.85 -7.60 7.30
C ASN A 158 0.26 -8.70 6.40
N ASP A 159 0.77 -8.80 5.17
CA ASP A 159 0.47 -9.90 4.27
C ASP A 159 1.40 -11.11 4.47
N GLY A 160 1.30 -12.09 3.57
CA GLY A 160 1.96 -13.39 3.73
C GLY A 160 3.49 -13.35 3.85
N ASP A 161 4.16 -12.44 3.14
CA ASP A 161 5.62 -12.26 3.21
C ASP A 161 6.05 -11.00 3.98
N GLY A 162 5.12 -10.11 4.33
CA GLY A 162 5.35 -8.95 5.19
C GLY A 162 5.66 -7.66 4.45
N ASP A 163 5.49 -7.63 3.12
CA ASP A 163 5.81 -6.47 2.29
C ASP A 163 4.67 -5.44 2.23
N ARG A 164 3.43 -5.83 2.57
CA ARG A 164 2.24 -4.95 2.59
C ARG A 164 1.69 -4.74 3.99
N ASN A 165 1.04 -3.59 4.20
CA ASN A 165 0.48 -3.15 5.47
C ASN A 165 -0.94 -2.57 5.35
N LEU A 166 -1.81 -2.96 6.28
CA LEU A 166 -3.02 -2.22 6.63
C LEU A 166 -2.75 -1.38 7.86
N ILE A 167 -3.27 -0.15 7.88
CA ILE A 167 -3.23 0.75 9.05
C ILE A 167 -4.65 1.16 9.43
N ALA A 168 -4.95 1.13 10.73
CA ALA A 168 -6.21 1.57 11.30
C ALA A 168 -5.98 2.29 12.64
N GLY A 169 -6.85 3.25 12.96
CA GLY A 169 -7.04 3.76 14.31
C GLY A 169 -8.26 3.16 14.97
N ALA A 170 -8.49 3.52 16.23
CA ALA A 170 -9.73 3.20 16.94
C ALA A 170 -10.97 3.71 16.17
N GLY A 171 -11.77 2.78 15.64
CA GLY A 171 -12.96 3.06 14.84
C GLY A 171 -12.67 3.78 13.52
N PHE A 172 -11.45 3.69 12.97
CA PHE A 172 -11.07 4.48 11.82
C PHE A 172 -10.13 3.75 10.86
N PHE A 173 -10.56 3.49 9.64
CA PHE A 173 -9.72 2.92 8.59
C PHE A 173 -8.89 3.99 7.88
N VAL A 174 -7.61 3.71 7.66
CA VAL A 174 -6.73 4.57 6.85
C VAL A 174 -6.52 3.92 5.49
N THR A 175 -6.95 4.58 4.42
CA THR A 175 -6.72 4.05 3.07
C THR A 175 -5.21 3.99 2.77
N PRO A 176 -4.72 3.02 1.98
CA PRO A 176 -3.29 2.93 1.67
C PRO A 176 -2.73 4.20 1.01
N SER A 177 -3.53 4.87 0.18
CA SER A 177 -3.12 6.12 -0.47
C SER A 177 -3.08 7.30 0.49
N ASP A 178 -4.04 7.44 1.42
CA ASP A 178 -3.96 8.44 2.49
C ASP A 178 -2.76 8.16 3.40
N SER A 179 -2.52 6.89 3.74
CA SER A 179 -1.37 6.47 4.56
C SER A 179 -0.04 6.96 3.96
N LEU A 180 0.16 6.76 2.65
CA LEU A 180 1.33 7.24 1.93
C LEU A 180 1.44 8.78 1.94
N ALA A 181 0.32 9.47 1.72
CA ALA A 181 0.27 10.94 1.74
C ALA A 181 0.59 11.50 3.14
N LEU A 182 0.12 10.84 4.19
CA LEU A 182 0.39 11.19 5.59
C LEU A 182 1.83 10.95 6.00
N ILE A 183 2.46 9.86 5.54
CA ILE A 183 3.89 9.63 5.75
C ILE A 183 4.70 10.72 5.04
N CYS A 184 4.31 11.11 3.82
CA CYS A 184 4.93 12.23 3.11
C CYS A 184 4.75 13.56 3.87
N ASP A 185 3.55 13.84 4.40
CA ASP A 185 3.29 15.08 5.14
C ASP A 185 3.90 15.13 6.54
N ASN A 186 4.38 14.01 7.08
CA ASN A 186 4.94 13.97 8.43
C ASN A 186 6.38 13.43 8.42
N TRP A 187 7.11 13.61 7.31
CA TRP A 187 8.47 13.11 7.14
C TRP A 187 9.44 13.59 8.23
N GLU A 188 9.18 14.75 8.85
CA GLU A 188 9.96 15.29 9.96
C GLU A 188 9.97 14.35 11.18
N SER A 189 8.96 13.50 11.31
CA SER A 189 8.83 12.52 12.40
C SER A 189 9.70 11.28 12.17
N ILE A 190 10.26 11.10 10.97
CA ILE A 190 10.95 9.88 10.56
C ILE A 190 12.44 10.22 10.33
N PRO A 191 13.35 9.80 11.22
CA PRO A 191 14.77 10.16 11.16
C PRO A 191 15.46 9.94 9.82
N HIS A 192 15.09 8.88 9.08
CA HIS A 192 15.56 8.62 7.71
C HIS A 192 15.41 9.84 6.78
N PHE A 193 14.24 10.47 6.81
CA PHE A 193 13.93 11.63 5.99
C PHE A 193 14.36 12.93 6.69
N ALA A 194 14.13 13.01 8.00
CA ALA A 194 14.38 14.23 8.77
C ALA A 194 15.83 14.70 8.71
N LYS A 195 16.80 13.75 8.81
CA LYS A 195 18.24 14.05 8.76
C LYS A 195 18.71 14.64 7.42
N GLU A 196 17.97 14.37 6.34
CA GLU A 196 18.28 14.80 4.97
C GLU A 196 17.49 16.05 4.57
N GLY A 197 16.63 16.59 5.45
CA GLY A 197 15.75 17.72 5.13
C GLY A 197 14.53 17.34 4.30
N GLY A 198 14.12 16.07 4.32
CA GLY A 198 12.93 15.54 3.66
C GLY A 198 13.24 14.61 2.48
N PRO A 199 12.20 13.95 1.92
CA PRO A 199 12.35 13.15 0.71
C PRO A 199 12.76 14.00 -0.49
N ARG A 200 13.67 13.49 -1.33
CA ARG A 200 14.10 14.15 -2.58
C ARG A 200 13.29 13.70 -3.80
N GLY A 201 12.46 12.68 -3.62
CA GLY A 201 11.43 12.27 -4.56
C GLY A 201 10.42 11.36 -3.88
N VAL A 202 9.18 11.39 -4.37
CA VAL A 202 8.12 10.47 -3.94
C VAL A 202 7.43 9.86 -5.14
N ALA A 203 6.84 8.69 -4.98
CA ALA A 203 6.09 8.07 -6.07
C ALA A 203 4.91 7.24 -5.61
N ARG A 204 3.91 7.15 -6.48
CA ARG A 204 2.79 6.22 -6.33
C ARG A 204 2.54 5.47 -7.63
N SER A 205 1.90 4.31 -7.53
CA SER A 205 1.33 3.68 -8.72
C SER A 205 0.22 4.57 -9.30
N MET A 206 0.04 4.55 -10.61
CA MET A 206 -1.00 5.32 -11.31
C MET A 206 -2.42 5.05 -10.76
N PRO A 207 -2.79 3.79 -10.43
CA PRO A 207 -4.11 3.51 -9.86
C PRO A 207 -4.31 4.09 -8.45
N SER A 208 -3.24 4.26 -7.67
CA SER A 208 -3.33 4.88 -6.34
C SER A 208 -3.91 6.28 -6.42
N SER A 209 -4.69 6.66 -5.40
CA SER A 209 -5.24 8.01 -5.28
C SER A 209 -4.16 9.08 -5.37
N ALA A 210 -4.53 10.24 -5.92
CA ALA A 210 -3.71 11.42 -6.05
C ALA A 210 -3.49 12.19 -4.74
N ALA A 211 -3.89 11.66 -3.57
CA ALA A 211 -3.64 12.29 -2.27
C ALA A 211 -2.15 12.64 -2.05
N LEU A 212 -1.23 11.76 -2.46
CA LEU A 212 0.21 12.03 -2.40
C LEU A 212 0.61 13.24 -3.25
N ASP A 213 -0.03 13.45 -4.39
CA ASP A 213 0.32 14.50 -5.37
C ASP A 213 0.13 15.88 -4.74
N VAL A 214 -1.00 16.08 -4.05
CA VAL A 214 -1.34 17.35 -3.39
C VAL A 214 -0.35 17.66 -2.26
N VAL A 215 0.06 16.65 -1.49
CA VAL A 215 1.06 16.80 -0.44
C VAL A 215 2.43 17.14 -1.03
N ALA A 216 2.84 16.39 -2.05
CA ALA A 216 4.14 16.57 -2.69
C ALA A 216 4.26 17.96 -3.34
N GLU A 217 3.20 18.43 -4.02
CA GLU A 217 3.13 19.78 -4.57
C GLU A 217 3.27 20.83 -3.46
N ALA A 218 2.49 20.73 -2.37
CA ALA A 218 2.54 21.66 -1.26
C ALA A 218 3.90 21.69 -0.53
N ARG A 219 4.64 20.56 -0.56
CA ARG A 219 5.98 20.44 0.03
C ARG A 219 7.11 20.70 -0.97
N GLY A 220 6.81 20.95 -2.25
CA GLY A 220 7.81 21.16 -3.29
C GLY A 220 8.67 19.92 -3.59
N ILE A 221 8.12 18.72 -3.40
CA ILE A 221 8.82 17.44 -3.62
C ILE A 221 8.43 16.86 -4.98
N PRO A 222 9.39 16.42 -5.82
CA PRO A 222 9.06 15.74 -7.07
C PRO A 222 8.21 14.48 -6.83
N CYS A 223 7.04 14.40 -7.48
CA CYS A 223 6.14 13.24 -7.40
C CYS A 223 6.08 12.51 -8.74
N PHE A 224 6.20 11.17 -8.71
CA PHE A 224 6.09 10.31 -9.89
C PHE A 224 4.86 9.42 -9.81
N SER A 225 4.00 9.49 -10.83
CA SER A 225 2.96 8.49 -11.08
C SER A 225 3.53 7.41 -12.02
N THR A 226 3.83 6.22 -11.49
CA THR A 226 4.41 5.12 -12.27
C THR A 226 3.36 4.08 -12.62
N PRO A 227 3.59 3.18 -13.59
CA PRO A 227 2.75 1.98 -13.70
C PRO A 227 2.85 1.12 -12.44
N THR A 228 1.90 0.21 -12.25
CA THR A 228 1.94 -0.76 -11.14
C THR A 228 3.18 -1.66 -11.26
N GLY A 229 3.83 -1.89 -10.12
CA GLY A 229 5.00 -2.75 -10.00
C GLY A 229 6.21 -2.02 -9.45
N TRP A 230 6.74 -2.54 -8.35
CA TRP A 230 7.85 -1.97 -7.58
C TRP A 230 9.13 -1.70 -8.39
N LYS A 231 9.31 -2.39 -9.53
CA LYS A 231 10.44 -2.21 -10.45
C LYS A 231 10.65 -0.76 -10.90
N PHE A 232 9.57 0.03 -11.07
CA PHE A 232 9.66 1.43 -11.47
C PHE A 232 10.19 2.31 -10.33
N PHE A 233 9.73 2.07 -9.10
CA PHE A 233 10.28 2.75 -7.93
C PHE A 233 11.74 2.35 -7.69
N GLY A 234 12.08 1.07 -7.85
CA GLY A 234 13.47 0.61 -7.74
C GLY A 234 14.41 1.28 -8.75
N ASN A 235 13.93 1.61 -9.96
CA ASN A 235 14.69 2.41 -10.91
C ASN A 235 14.93 3.84 -10.40
N LEU A 236 13.89 4.49 -9.87
CA LEU A 236 13.97 5.85 -9.29
C LEU A 236 14.91 5.89 -8.05
N MET A 237 14.80 4.93 -7.14
CA MET A 237 15.69 4.79 -5.98
C MET A 237 17.16 4.61 -6.39
N SER A 238 17.41 3.85 -7.46
CA SER A 238 18.76 3.57 -7.95
C SER A 238 19.27 4.61 -8.98
N SER A 239 18.53 5.70 -9.21
CA SER A 239 18.79 6.66 -10.30
C SER A 239 20.22 7.23 -10.28
N LYS A 240 20.70 7.68 -9.12
CA LYS A 240 22.09 8.13 -8.98
C LYS A 240 23.08 6.98 -8.90
N GLU A 241 22.88 6.05 -7.96
CA GLU A 241 23.85 5.01 -7.60
C GLU A 241 24.21 4.12 -8.80
N MET A 242 23.21 3.71 -9.59
CA MET A 242 23.40 2.75 -10.68
C MET A 242 23.48 3.40 -12.06
N PHE A 243 22.83 4.56 -12.25
CA PHE A 243 22.70 5.19 -13.57
C PHE A 243 23.38 6.56 -13.68
N GLY A 244 23.94 7.10 -12.60
CA GLY A 244 24.58 8.42 -12.60
C GLY A 244 23.63 9.56 -12.96
N LYS A 245 22.33 9.39 -12.70
CA LYS A 245 21.26 10.37 -12.96
C LYS A 245 20.95 11.17 -11.69
N THR A 246 19.79 11.83 -11.67
CA THR A 246 19.30 12.63 -10.54
C THR A 246 19.28 11.82 -9.25
N ASP A 247 19.62 12.46 -8.14
CA ASP A 247 19.55 11.86 -6.82
C ASP A 247 18.16 12.05 -6.20
N TYR A 248 17.32 11.02 -6.25
CA TYR A 248 15.99 11.07 -5.66
C TYR A 248 15.93 10.50 -4.23
N THR A 249 17.05 10.00 -3.68
CA THR A 249 17.06 9.46 -2.30
C THR A 249 17.35 10.57 -1.28
N PRO A 250 16.77 10.54 -0.06
CA PRO A 250 15.75 9.59 0.40
C PRO A 250 14.46 9.64 -0.41
N PHE A 251 13.90 8.46 -0.69
CA PHE A 251 12.77 8.28 -1.59
C PHE A 251 11.63 7.58 -0.86
N LEU A 252 10.39 8.05 -1.04
CA LEU A 252 9.19 7.43 -0.47
C LEU A 252 8.28 6.94 -1.59
N CYS A 253 7.72 5.74 -1.50
CA CYS A 253 6.72 5.29 -2.46
C CYS A 253 5.69 4.31 -1.91
N GLY A 254 4.58 4.18 -2.63
CA GLY A 254 3.54 3.23 -2.27
C GLY A 254 2.56 2.90 -3.40
N GLU A 255 1.74 1.90 -3.14
CA GLU A 255 0.71 1.38 -4.04
C GLU A 255 -0.60 1.20 -3.26
N GLU A 256 -1.72 1.36 -3.95
CA GLU A 256 -3.08 1.26 -3.41
C GLU A 256 -3.38 -0.11 -2.81
N SER A 257 -2.63 -1.12 -3.22
CA SER A 257 -2.72 -2.49 -2.74
C SER A 257 -1.99 -2.66 -1.41
N PHE A 258 -2.13 -1.73 -0.47
CA PHE A 258 -1.53 -1.80 0.87
C PHE A 258 0.02 -1.84 0.85
N GLY A 259 0.66 -1.36 -0.21
CA GLY A 259 2.12 -1.38 -0.36
C GLY A 259 2.72 -0.03 0.01
N THR A 260 3.72 0.02 0.88
CA THR A 260 4.44 1.26 1.20
C THR A 260 5.89 0.94 1.52
N GLY A 261 6.81 1.83 1.18
CA GLY A 261 8.22 1.65 1.48
C GLY A 261 9.06 2.87 1.11
N SER A 262 10.37 2.76 1.34
CA SER A 262 11.34 3.80 1.01
C SER A 262 12.62 3.20 0.44
N ASP A 263 13.61 4.04 0.12
CA ASP A 263 14.92 3.62 -0.39
C ASP A 263 15.82 2.87 0.61
N HIS A 264 15.35 2.66 1.85
CA HIS A 264 16.09 1.87 2.86
C HIS A 264 16.32 0.42 2.43
N ILE A 265 15.39 -0.15 1.66
CA ILE A 265 15.54 -1.42 0.96
C ILE A 265 15.10 -1.27 -0.50
N ARG A 266 14.97 -2.38 -1.24
CA ARG A 266 14.48 -2.40 -2.65
C ARG A 266 13.19 -3.19 -2.81
N GLU A 267 12.44 -3.32 -1.72
CA GLU A 267 11.10 -3.92 -1.65
C GLU A 267 10.15 -3.01 -0.86
N LYS A 268 8.86 -3.35 -0.90
CA LYS A 268 7.87 -2.78 0.02
C LYS A 268 8.18 -3.31 1.43
N ASP A 269 7.77 -2.57 2.46
CA ASP A 269 8.00 -2.98 3.84
C ASP A 269 6.83 -2.54 4.72
N GLY A 270 6.02 -3.52 5.13
CA GLY A 270 4.85 -3.22 5.93
C GLY A 270 5.17 -2.84 7.38
N LEU A 271 6.19 -3.44 8.00
CA LEU A 271 6.54 -3.10 9.39
C LEU A 271 7.26 -1.74 9.45
N TRP A 272 8.03 -1.38 8.41
CA TRP A 272 8.54 -0.02 8.24
C TRP A 272 7.41 1.02 8.17
N ALA A 273 6.32 0.71 7.47
CA ALA A 273 5.15 1.60 7.41
C ALA A 273 4.46 1.73 8.79
N VAL A 274 4.37 0.64 9.55
CA VAL A 274 3.87 0.65 10.94
C VAL A 274 4.75 1.54 11.83
N LEU A 275 6.08 1.39 11.77
CA LEU A 275 7.00 2.23 12.54
C LEU A 275 6.97 3.70 12.11
N SER A 276 6.69 3.97 10.84
CA SER A 276 6.44 5.33 10.35
C SER A 276 5.21 5.93 11.02
N TRP A 277 4.10 5.19 11.08
CA TRP A 277 2.89 5.61 11.79
C TRP A 277 3.10 5.78 13.29
N MET A 278 3.86 4.89 13.94
CA MET A 278 4.23 5.05 15.36
C MET A 278 5.05 6.33 15.58
N SER A 279 5.98 6.64 14.67
CA SER A 279 6.78 7.86 14.75
C SER A 279 5.94 9.12 14.57
N ILE A 280 4.95 9.09 13.67
CA ILE A 280 3.98 10.17 13.46
C ILE A 280 3.11 10.38 14.71
N LEU A 281 2.58 9.30 15.30
CA LEU A 281 1.81 9.35 16.54
C LEU A 281 2.65 9.87 17.71
N MET A 282 3.89 9.40 17.83
CA MET A 282 4.84 9.90 18.83
C MET A 282 5.07 11.40 18.68
N LYS A 283 5.35 11.88 17.47
CA LYS A 283 5.57 13.30 17.20
C LYS A 283 4.33 14.14 17.47
N ALA A 284 3.15 13.66 17.09
CA ALA A 284 1.88 14.34 17.33
C ALA A 284 1.55 14.49 18.83
N ASN A 285 2.21 13.71 19.70
CA ASN A 285 1.98 13.67 21.13
C ASN A 285 3.21 14.04 21.98
N GLU A 286 4.24 14.65 21.38
CA GLU A 286 5.47 15.01 22.10
C GLU A 286 5.22 16.00 23.25
N ASP A 287 4.24 16.89 23.06
CA ASP A 287 3.84 17.91 24.03
C ASP A 287 2.56 17.54 24.80
N THR A 288 1.98 16.35 24.56
CA THR A 288 0.73 15.91 25.22
C THR A 288 1.03 15.47 26.67
N PRO A 289 0.57 16.21 27.70
CA PRO A 289 0.86 15.88 29.09
C PRO A 289 0.29 14.52 29.50
N ALA A 290 0.91 13.88 30.49
CA ALA A 290 0.39 12.64 31.07
C ALA A 290 -1.03 12.86 31.62
N GLY A 291 -1.98 12.03 31.18
CA GLY A 291 -3.39 12.10 31.59
C GLY A 291 -4.29 12.92 30.67
N GLU A 292 -3.75 13.66 29.71
CA GLU A 292 -4.54 14.27 28.62
C GLU A 292 -4.78 13.25 27.49
N PRO A 293 -5.92 13.31 26.78
CA PRO A 293 -6.19 12.41 25.66
C PRO A 293 -5.11 12.50 24.58
N LEU A 294 -4.65 11.33 24.14
CA LEU A 294 -3.70 11.18 23.04
C LEU A 294 -4.35 11.61 21.70
N VAL A 295 -3.62 12.38 20.89
CA VAL A 295 -3.98 12.69 19.50
C VAL A 295 -3.88 11.41 18.69
N GLY A 296 -5.02 10.85 18.31
CA GLY A 296 -5.12 9.56 17.66
C GLY A 296 -4.96 9.60 16.15
N VAL A 297 -4.94 8.42 15.51
CA VAL A 297 -4.86 8.28 14.05
C VAL A 297 -5.97 9.06 13.34
N LYS A 298 -7.21 9.00 13.84
CA LYS A 298 -8.35 9.74 13.28
C LYS A 298 -8.13 11.26 13.31
N ASP A 299 -7.59 11.80 14.40
CA ASP A 299 -7.33 13.23 14.53
C ASP A 299 -6.25 13.69 13.53
N ILE A 300 -5.22 12.87 13.34
CA ILE A 300 -4.13 13.14 12.38
C ILE A 300 -4.67 13.12 10.94
N VAL A 301 -5.48 12.12 10.59
CA VAL A 301 -6.05 11.98 9.24
C VAL A 301 -7.05 13.10 8.95
N THR A 302 -7.94 13.42 9.89
CA THR A 302 -8.92 14.49 9.70
C THR A 302 -8.26 15.87 9.61
N LYS A 303 -7.20 16.13 10.38
CA LYS A 303 -6.37 17.33 10.24
C LYS A 303 -5.68 17.40 8.86
N HIS A 304 -5.23 16.26 8.34
CA HIS A 304 -4.65 16.16 7.00
C HIS A 304 -5.69 16.49 5.92
N TRP A 305 -6.89 15.92 6.00
CA TRP A 305 -7.97 16.22 5.06
C TRP A 305 -8.41 17.69 5.14
N ALA A 306 -8.50 18.29 6.33
CA ALA A 306 -8.78 19.72 6.45
C ALA A 306 -7.71 20.60 5.77
N LYS A 307 -6.44 20.15 5.78
CA LYS A 307 -5.31 20.87 5.17
C LYS A 307 -5.25 20.72 3.64
N TYR A 308 -5.53 19.52 3.12
CA TYR A 308 -5.29 19.18 1.71
C TYR A 308 -6.55 18.90 0.89
N GLY A 309 -7.71 18.82 1.53
CA GLY A 309 -8.89 18.17 0.99
C GLY A 309 -8.83 16.65 1.16
N ARG A 310 -9.97 15.99 0.99
CA ARG A 310 -10.07 14.52 1.07
C ARG A 310 -10.15 13.93 -0.32
N HIS A 311 -9.35 12.90 -0.57
CA HIS A 311 -9.50 12.06 -1.76
C HIS A 311 -10.27 10.80 -1.38
N PHE A 312 -11.58 10.80 -1.62
CA PHE A 312 -12.36 9.58 -1.49
C PHE A 312 -11.87 8.57 -2.51
N TYR A 313 -11.59 7.35 -2.05
CA TYR A 313 -11.02 6.30 -2.89
C TYR A 313 -11.65 4.94 -2.58
N CYS A 314 -12.00 4.19 -3.63
CA CYS A 314 -12.40 2.80 -3.57
C CYS A 314 -11.85 2.00 -4.76
N ARG A 315 -11.63 0.70 -4.57
CA ARG A 315 -11.35 -0.24 -5.68
C ARG A 315 -12.42 -1.31 -5.74
N TYR A 316 -12.99 -1.51 -6.93
CA TYR A 316 -13.94 -2.55 -7.26
C TYR A 316 -13.25 -3.62 -8.11
N ASP A 317 -13.18 -4.84 -7.60
CA ASP A 317 -12.61 -5.97 -8.31
C ASP A 317 -13.73 -6.90 -8.81
N TYR A 318 -13.82 -7.06 -10.12
CA TYR A 318 -14.69 -8.03 -10.78
C TYR A 318 -13.84 -9.26 -11.13
N GLU A 319 -13.80 -10.22 -10.22
CA GLU A 319 -12.92 -11.39 -10.34
C GLU A 319 -13.56 -12.50 -11.18
N ALA A 320 -12.72 -13.34 -11.80
CA ALA A 320 -13.14 -14.51 -12.60
C ALA A 320 -14.16 -14.17 -13.70
N VAL A 321 -14.03 -12.99 -14.31
CA VAL A 321 -14.81 -12.59 -15.48
C VAL A 321 -14.30 -13.35 -16.69
N ASP A 322 -15.18 -13.68 -17.64
CA ASP A 322 -14.77 -14.24 -18.93
C ASP A 322 -13.76 -13.29 -19.60
N SER A 323 -12.65 -13.86 -20.09
CA SER A 323 -11.54 -13.05 -20.62
C SER A 323 -11.94 -12.26 -21.86
N ASP A 324 -12.79 -12.80 -22.72
CA ASP A 324 -13.24 -12.11 -23.93
C ASP A 324 -14.19 -10.97 -23.57
N ALA A 325 -15.15 -11.21 -22.67
CA ALA A 325 -16.02 -10.17 -22.14
C ALA A 325 -15.23 -9.04 -21.48
N ALA A 326 -14.22 -9.38 -20.67
CA ALA A 326 -13.39 -8.39 -20.01
C ALA A 326 -12.55 -7.56 -21.00
N ASN A 327 -12.01 -8.19 -22.04
CA ASN A 327 -11.32 -7.47 -23.11
C ASN A 327 -12.27 -6.54 -23.88
N GLN A 328 -13.50 -6.97 -24.14
CA GLN A 328 -14.51 -6.13 -24.81
C GLN A 328 -14.83 -4.87 -23.99
N VAL A 329 -14.93 -4.97 -22.65
CA VAL A 329 -15.12 -3.80 -21.78
C VAL A 329 -13.96 -2.80 -21.95
N MET A 330 -12.72 -3.31 -21.92
CA MET A 330 -11.53 -2.46 -22.11
C MET A 330 -11.46 -1.84 -23.51
N GLU A 331 -11.86 -2.58 -24.55
CA GLU A 331 -11.93 -2.08 -25.92
C GLU A 331 -13.02 -1.02 -26.09
N LEU A 332 -14.20 -1.20 -25.49
CA LEU A 332 -15.26 -0.20 -25.47
C LEU A 332 -14.74 1.10 -24.87
N VAL A 333 -14.12 1.05 -23.69
CA VAL A 333 -13.59 2.24 -23.03
C VAL A 333 -12.55 2.95 -23.91
N ARG A 334 -11.67 2.18 -24.55
CA ARG A 334 -10.63 2.72 -25.43
C ARG A 334 -11.20 3.36 -26.69
N ASN A 335 -12.15 2.70 -27.35
CA ASN A 335 -12.67 3.15 -28.63
C ASN A 335 -13.64 4.32 -28.48
N GLU A 336 -14.56 4.24 -27.51
CA GLU A 336 -15.62 5.24 -27.33
C GLU A 336 -15.13 6.49 -26.60
N PHE A 337 -14.20 6.35 -25.65
CA PHE A 337 -13.79 7.47 -24.79
C PHE A 337 -12.35 7.92 -25.04
N VAL A 338 -11.36 7.02 -25.01
CA VAL A 338 -9.95 7.42 -25.19
C VAL A 338 -9.67 7.91 -26.61
N ASN A 339 -10.19 7.20 -27.62
CA ASN A 339 -10.04 7.56 -29.02
C ASN A 339 -11.23 8.36 -29.57
N GLY A 340 -12.30 8.47 -28.79
CA GLY A 340 -13.55 9.12 -29.18
C GLY A 340 -13.65 10.59 -28.74
N ASP A 341 -14.80 11.21 -29.01
CA ASP A 341 -15.11 12.57 -28.59
C ASP A 341 -15.93 12.56 -27.29
N VAL A 342 -15.27 12.76 -26.15
CA VAL A 342 -15.93 12.82 -24.84
C VAL A 342 -16.99 13.92 -24.72
N THR A 343 -16.95 14.96 -25.57
CA THR A 343 -17.95 16.04 -25.55
C THR A 343 -19.31 15.62 -26.10
N SER A 344 -19.37 14.47 -26.79
CA SER A 344 -20.60 13.85 -27.29
C SER A 344 -21.31 12.98 -26.26
N VAL A 345 -20.66 12.68 -25.12
CA VAL A 345 -21.25 11.89 -24.04
C VAL A 345 -22.31 12.73 -23.33
N LEU A 346 -23.55 12.25 -23.35
CA LEU A 346 -24.68 12.92 -22.70
C LEU A 346 -24.51 12.95 -21.19
N ASP A 347 -24.91 14.06 -20.58
CA ASP A 347 -25.08 14.18 -19.14
C ASP A 347 -26.23 13.29 -18.67
N ASP A 348 -26.07 12.69 -17.49
CA ASP A 348 -27.14 12.01 -16.76
C ASP A 348 -27.66 12.88 -15.61
N ASP A 349 -28.62 12.36 -14.84
CA ASP A 349 -29.25 13.09 -13.74
C ASP A 349 -28.28 13.40 -12.57
N SER A 350 -27.08 12.79 -12.54
CA SER A 350 -26.08 13.05 -11.50
C SER A 350 -25.39 14.41 -11.65
N GLY A 351 -25.37 14.97 -12.86
CA GLY A 351 -24.61 16.17 -13.19
C GLY A 351 -23.09 15.99 -13.17
N ILE A 352 -22.59 14.77 -12.98
CA ILE A 352 -21.17 14.44 -13.06
C ILE A 352 -20.77 14.36 -14.54
N LYS A 353 -19.86 15.22 -14.97
CA LYS A 353 -19.50 15.37 -16.37
C LYS A 353 -18.21 14.62 -16.70
N LEU A 354 -18.20 13.82 -17.75
CA LEU A 354 -16.95 13.28 -18.32
C LEU A 354 -16.21 14.41 -19.05
N THR A 355 -14.98 14.71 -18.62
CA THR A 355 -14.21 15.86 -19.13
C THR A 355 -13.07 15.45 -20.04
N SER A 356 -12.48 14.28 -19.82
CA SER A 356 -11.43 13.72 -20.69
C SER A 356 -11.28 12.22 -20.46
N ALA A 357 -10.64 11.55 -21.40
CA ALA A 357 -10.24 10.15 -21.27
C ALA A 357 -8.84 9.95 -21.84
N SER A 358 -8.06 9.05 -21.26
CA SER A 358 -6.72 8.73 -21.72
C SER A 358 -6.34 7.28 -21.44
N GLU A 359 -5.35 6.77 -22.14
CA GLU A 359 -4.69 5.51 -21.81
C GLU A 359 -3.30 5.81 -21.25
N PHE A 360 -3.02 5.30 -20.05
CA PHE A 360 -1.79 5.59 -19.34
C PHE A 360 -0.59 4.95 -20.04
N ALA A 361 0.41 5.78 -20.31
CA ALA A 361 1.72 5.39 -20.77
C ALA A 361 2.78 6.10 -19.93
N TYR A 362 3.93 5.44 -19.77
CA TYR A 362 5.02 5.92 -18.92
C TYR A 362 6.35 5.81 -19.65
N THR A 363 7.15 6.87 -19.58
CA THR A 363 8.55 6.86 -20.00
C THR A 363 9.39 6.99 -18.73
N ASP A 364 10.18 5.97 -18.42
CA ASP A 364 11.02 5.96 -17.23
C ASP A 364 12.12 7.03 -17.34
N PRO A 365 12.20 7.99 -16.40
CA PRO A 365 13.15 9.10 -16.51
C PRO A 365 14.60 8.67 -16.25
N VAL A 366 14.83 7.44 -15.78
CA VAL A 366 16.16 6.92 -15.44
C VAL A 366 16.76 6.17 -16.64
N ASP A 367 16.03 5.19 -17.17
CA ASP A 367 16.52 4.31 -18.25
C ASP A 367 15.89 4.59 -19.63
N GLY A 368 14.88 5.46 -19.72
CA GLY A 368 14.21 5.83 -20.96
C GLY A 368 13.26 4.77 -21.52
N SER A 369 13.04 3.66 -20.79
CA SER A 369 12.11 2.61 -21.21
C SER A 369 10.68 3.15 -21.28
N GLN A 370 9.93 2.66 -22.26
CA GLN A 370 8.54 3.06 -22.47
C GLN A 370 7.61 1.89 -22.16
N THR A 371 6.57 2.15 -21.38
CA THR A 371 5.52 1.20 -21.06
C THR A 371 4.17 1.81 -21.41
N SER A 372 3.42 1.18 -22.32
CA SER A 372 2.06 1.59 -22.70
C SER A 372 1.02 0.60 -22.16
N ASN A 373 -0.26 0.93 -22.38
CA ASN A 373 -1.41 0.07 -22.05
C ASN A 373 -1.51 -0.26 -20.56
N GLN A 374 -1.20 0.71 -19.69
CA GLN A 374 -1.10 0.50 -18.24
C GLN A 374 -2.38 0.84 -17.47
N GLY A 375 -3.43 1.26 -18.16
CA GLY A 375 -4.76 1.50 -17.63
C GLY A 375 -5.50 2.58 -18.42
N LEU A 376 -6.81 2.48 -18.45
CA LEU A 376 -7.69 3.46 -19.11
C LEU A 376 -8.24 4.39 -18.03
N ILE A 377 -8.14 5.70 -18.23
CA ILE A 377 -8.51 6.72 -17.25
C ILE A 377 -9.64 7.54 -17.84
N LEU A 378 -10.76 7.62 -17.13
CA LEU A 378 -11.86 8.53 -17.40
C LEU A 378 -11.85 9.61 -16.33
N ASN A 379 -11.68 10.88 -16.71
CA ASN A 379 -11.71 12.00 -15.78
C ASN A 379 -13.08 12.66 -15.80
N PHE A 380 -13.58 12.97 -14.61
CA PHE A 380 -14.89 13.54 -14.41
C PHE A 380 -14.80 14.82 -13.57
N GLU A 381 -15.80 15.68 -13.68
CA GLU A 381 -15.97 16.87 -12.87
C GLU A 381 -17.36 16.86 -12.24
N TYR A 382 -17.43 17.04 -10.93
CA TYR A 382 -18.68 17.17 -10.18
C TYR A 382 -19.30 18.57 -10.39
N PRO A 383 -20.61 18.77 -10.12
CA PRO A 383 -21.26 20.08 -10.28
C PRO A 383 -20.62 21.23 -9.49
N ASN A 384 -19.90 20.92 -8.41
CA ASN A 384 -19.16 21.89 -7.60
C ASN A 384 -17.75 22.21 -8.14
N GLY A 385 -17.37 21.62 -9.29
CA GLY A 385 -16.06 21.78 -9.92
C GLY A 385 -14.98 20.85 -9.36
N ASP A 386 -15.32 19.93 -8.45
CA ASP A 386 -14.32 19.02 -7.91
C ASP A 386 -13.94 17.94 -8.94
N PRO A 387 -12.63 17.67 -9.12
CA PRO A 387 -12.16 16.65 -10.01
C PRO A 387 -12.38 15.24 -9.43
N SER A 388 -12.65 14.30 -10.32
CA SER A 388 -12.75 12.88 -10.01
C SER A 388 -12.21 12.06 -11.18
N ARG A 389 -11.88 10.80 -10.94
CA ARG A 389 -11.43 9.90 -11.99
C ARG A 389 -11.86 8.47 -11.72
N VAL A 390 -12.03 7.74 -12.81
CA VAL A 390 -12.25 6.29 -12.79
C VAL A 390 -11.18 5.65 -13.66
N VAL A 391 -10.45 4.69 -13.09
CA VAL A 391 -9.41 3.96 -13.79
C VAL A 391 -9.87 2.52 -14.00
N PHE A 392 -9.70 2.00 -15.21
CA PHE A 392 -9.92 0.59 -15.54
C PHE A 392 -8.60 -0.10 -15.84
N ARG A 393 -8.36 -1.24 -15.19
CA ARG A 393 -7.23 -2.11 -15.49
C ARG A 393 -7.69 -3.56 -15.57
N LEU A 394 -7.09 -4.29 -16.51
CA LEU A 394 -7.27 -5.72 -16.64
C LEU A 394 -6.09 -6.44 -16.00
N SER A 395 -6.36 -7.46 -15.20
CA SER A 395 -5.34 -8.28 -14.54
C SER A 395 -5.66 -9.76 -14.61
N GLY A 396 -4.62 -10.60 -14.59
CA GLY A 396 -4.74 -12.04 -14.43
C GLY A 396 -5.47 -12.78 -15.54
N THR A 397 -5.08 -12.64 -16.82
CA THR A 397 -5.74 -13.28 -17.99
C THR A 397 -5.43 -14.79 -18.15
N GLY A 398 -5.34 -15.52 -17.04
CA GLY A 398 -4.97 -16.94 -17.01
C GLY A 398 -6.16 -17.88 -17.22
N SER A 399 -5.97 -19.17 -16.94
CA SER A 399 -7.02 -20.21 -17.06
C SER A 399 -8.21 -20.03 -16.10
N ALA A 400 -8.12 -19.13 -15.12
CA ALA A 400 -9.16 -18.85 -14.13
C ALA A 400 -10.08 -17.66 -14.51
N GLY A 401 -10.01 -17.18 -15.75
CA GLY A 401 -10.68 -15.95 -16.19
C GLY A 401 -9.80 -14.72 -15.96
N ALA A 402 -10.35 -13.53 -16.17
CA ALA A 402 -9.69 -12.25 -15.94
C ALA A 402 -10.32 -11.48 -14.77
N THR A 403 -9.58 -10.51 -14.22
CA THR A 403 -10.08 -9.58 -13.21
C THR A 403 -10.05 -8.17 -13.75
N ILE A 404 -11.24 -7.56 -13.87
CA ILE A 404 -11.37 -6.13 -14.16
C ILE A 404 -11.29 -5.39 -12.84
N ARG A 405 -10.31 -4.50 -12.71
CA ARG A 405 -10.14 -3.62 -11.56
C ARG A 405 -10.58 -2.22 -11.94
N MET A 406 -11.58 -1.71 -11.23
CA MET A 406 -12.12 -0.37 -11.38
C MET A 406 -11.77 0.45 -10.14
N TYR A 407 -10.97 1.49 -10.31
CA TYR A 407 -10.54 2.39 -9.23
C TYR A 407 -11.33 3.68 -9.33
N LEU A 408 -11.92 4.10 -8.22
CA LEU A 408 -12.80 5.25 -8.11
C LEU A 408 -12.14 6.29 -7.23
N GLU A 409 -12.04 7.53 -7.71
CA GLU A 409 -11.50 8.63 -6.91
C GLU A 409 -12.31 9.91 -7.10
N ARG A 410 -12.59 10.58 -5.99
CA ARG A 410 -13.21 11.91 -5.97
C ARG A 410 -12.47 12.80 -4.96
N PHE A 411 -12.03 13.96 -5.41
CA PHE A 411 -11.56 15.02 -4.52
C PHE A 411 -12.76 15.72 -3.87
N GLU A 412 -12.68 16.01 -2.58
CA GLU A 412 -13.67 16.81 -1.84
C GLU A 412 -12.96 17.90 -1.05
N ARG A 413 -13.20 19.14 -1.44
CA ARG A 413 -12.62 20.30 -0.75
C ARG A 413 -13.40 20.69 0.50
N ASP A 414 -14.71 20.44 0.53
CA ASP A 414 -15.57 20.87 1.63
C ASP A 414 -15.36 19.98 2.86
N GLU A 415 -14.71 20.54 3.87
CA GLU A 415 -14.41 19.87 5.14
C GLU A 415 -15.67 19.28 5.81
N SER A 416 -16.83 19.92 5.64
CA SER A 416 -18.08 19.44 6.24
C SER A 416 -18.56 18.10 5.66
N LYS A 417 -18.05 17.71 4.49
CA LYS A 417 -18.37 16.44 3.81
C LYS A 417 -17.30 15.37 4.03
N HIS A 418 -16.17 15.71 4.65
CA HIS A 418 -15.09 14.75 4.91
C HIS A 418 -15.50 13.65 5.89
N GLY A 419 -16.66 13.74 6.55
CA GLY A 419 -17.17 12.69 7.44
C GLY A 419 -17.88 11.53 6.72
N GLU A 420 -18.19 11.64 5.43
CA GLU A 420 -18.91 10.60 4.68
C GLU A 420 -18.05 9.32 4.52
N SER A 421 -18.69 8.16 4.35
CA SER A 421 -17.95 6.94 3.98
C SER A 421 -17.58 6.98 2.49
N ALA A 422 -16.44 6.39 2.13
CA ALA A 422 -15.98 6.39 0.74
C ALA A 422 -16.98 5.72 -0.23
N PRO A 423 -17.60 4.56 0.11
CA PRO A 423 -18.64 3.97 -0.76
C PRO A 423 -19.84 4.89 -0.98
N GLN A 424 -20.25 5.67 0.02
CA GLN A 424 -21.35 6.62 -0.10
C GLN A 424 -20.96 7.80 -0.99
N ALA A 425 -19.81 8.42 -0.73
CA ALA A 425 -19.32 9.58 -1.45
C ALA A 425 -19.03 9.31 -2.95
N LEU A 426 -18.68 8.06 -3.28
CA LEU A 426 -18.32 7.61 -4.63
C LEU A 426 -19.48 6.93 -5.37
N LYS A 427 -20.63 6.70 -4.74
CA LYS A 427 -21.73 5.92 -5.32
C LYS A 427 -22.18 6.46 -6.69
N SER A 428 -22.43 7.77 -6.80
CA SER A 428 -22.88 8.39 -8.05
C SER A 428 -21.83 8.34 -9.15
N LEU A 429 -20.54 8.48 -8.82
CA LEU A 429 -19.44 8.30 -9.77
C LEU A 429 -19.37 6.85 -10.26
N ALA A 430 -19.52 5.88 -9.35
CA ALA A 430 -19.51 4.47 -9.68
C ALA A 430 -20.67 4.11 -10.62
N GLU A 431 -21.90 4.52 -10.29
CA GLU A 431 -23.08 4.30 -11.13
C GLU A 431 -22.90 4.92 -12.52
N ARG A 432 -22.42 6.17 -12.59
CA ARG A 432 -22.14 6.84 -13.87
C ARG A 432 -21.12 6.07 -14.70
N ALA A 433 -19.99 5.68 -14.11
CA ALA A 433 -18.93 4.98 -14.82
C ALA A 433 -19.36 3.56 -15.26
N LEU A 434 -20.08 2.81 -14.40
CA LEU A 434 -20.59 1.48 -14.73
C LEU A 434 -21.57 1.53 -15.90
N SER A 435 -22.45 2.54 -15.93
CA SER A 435 -23.37 2.77 -17.03
C SER A 435 -22.65 3.08 -18.35
N LEU A 436 -21.66 3.97 -18.32
CA LEU A 436 -20.87 4.34 -19.50
C LEU A 436 -20.15 3.14 -20.13
N VAL A 437 -19.60 2.26 -19.30
CA VAL A 437 -18.81 1.10 -19.78
C VAL A 437 -19.63 -0.17 -19.94
N LYS A 438 -20.94 -0.11 -19.65
CA LYS A 438 -21.89 -1.24 -19.76
C LYS A 438 -21.41 -2.50 -19.03
N MET A 439 -20.81 -2.30 -17.84
CA MET A 439 -20.11 -3.37 -17.11
C MET A 439 -20.99 -4.61 -16.90
N GLU A 440 -22.21 -4.43 -16.41
CA GLU A 440 -23.15 -5.52 -16.14
C GLU A 440 -23.61 -6.20 -17.44
N GLU A 441 -24.00 -5.43 -18.46
CA GLU A 441 -24.46 -5.98 -19.74
C GLU A 441 -23.39 -6.82 -20.43
N MET A 442 -22.12 -6.40 -20.32
CA MET A 442 -21.00 -7.06 -21.00
C MET A 442 -20.47 -8.27 -20.23
N THR A 443 -20.45 -8.19 -18.89
CA THR A 443 -19.81 -9.23 -18.06
C THR A 443 -20.79 -10.15 -17.35
N GLY A 444 -22.08 -9.80 -17.30
CA GLY A 444 -23.10 -10.46 -16.49
C GLY A 444 -22.92 -10.28 -14.97
N ARG A 445 -22.07 -9.35 -14.52
CA ARG A 445 -21.83 -9.08 -13.11
C ARG A 445 -22.66 -7.89 -12.63
N GLU A 446 -23.62 -8.17 -11.73
CA GLU A 446 -24.45 -7.15 -11.07
C GLU A 446 -23.67 -6.26 -10.10
N GLY A 447 -22.49 -6.71 -9.64
CA GLY A 447 -21.65 -5.97 -8.71
C GLY A 447 -20.24 -6.54 -8.60
N PRO A 448 -19.31 -5.81 -7.94
CA PRO A 448 -17.95 -6.27 -7.73
C PRO A 448 -17.90 -7.47 -6.78
N THR A 449 -16.90 -8.32 -6.96
CA THR A 449 -16.60 -9.45 -6.06
C THR A 449 -15.96 -8.95 -4.76
N VAL A 450 -15.08 -7.94 -4.86
CA VAL A 450 -14.42 -7.31 -3.71
C VAL A 450 -14.48 -5.79 -3.85
N ILE A 451 -14.74 -5.11 -2.73
CA ILE A 451 -14.60 -3.66 -2.58
C ILE A 451 -13.48 -3.40 -1.57
N THR A 452 -12.53 -2.54 -1.91
CA THR A 452 -11.41 -2.11 -1.04
C THR A 452 -11.46 -0.61 -0.82
#